data_AF-A0A6V8N3S3-F1
#
_entry.id   AF-A0A6V8N3S3-F1
#
_cell.length_a   1.000
_cell.length_b   1.000
_cell.length_c   1.000
_cell.angle_alpha   90.00
_cell.angle_beta   90.00
_cell.angle_gamma   90.00
#
_symmetry.space_group_name_H-M   'P 1'
#
loop_
_entity.id
_entity.type
_entity.pdbx_description
1 polymer ?
#
loop_
_entity_poly.entity_id
_entity_poly.type
_entity_poly.pdbx_seq_one_letter_code
_entity_poly.pdbx_strand_id
1 'polypeptide(L)'
;MANLFENFMLTIILMLVLTMVPRIVWAYLKVEESWQHHDLATLHELQHERNTWLLRHFSCGAAAMLLLWILQAQPALEISHKVTVAVGIYAGCCLVFAALECLLWFRIHRYLSLVPVKVTERNQR
;
A
#
# COMPACT_ATOMS: atom_id res chain seq x y z
N MET A 1 -15.10 1.47 29.36
CA MET A 1 -15.32 1.43 27.90
C MET A 1 -14.17 2.04 27.10
N ALA A 2 -13.56 3.16 27.51
CA ALA A 2 -12.41 3.76 26.81
C ALA A 2 -11.23 2.79 26.56
N ASN A 3 -10.83 1.99 27.57
CA ASN A 3 -9.75 1.01 27.43
C ASN A 3 -10.02 -0.10 26.39
N LEU A 4 -11.29 -0.45 26.15
CA LEU A 4 -11.64 -1.49 25.17
C LEU A 4 -11.43 -0.99 23.74
N PHE A 5 -11.85 0.26 23.46
CA PHE A 5 -11.72 0.87 22.15
C PHE A 5 -10.25 1.14 21.78
N GLU A 6 -9.45 1.60 22.76
CA GLU A 6 -8.00 1.79 22.61
C GLU A 6 -7.29 0.48 22.24
N ASN A 7 -7.56 -0.58 23.01
CA ASN A 7 -6.98 -1.90 22.76
C ASN A 7 -7.41 -2.48 21.41
N PHE A 8 -8.65 -2.21 21.01
CA PHE A 8 -9.18 -2.64 19.71
C PHE A 8 -8.45 -1.93 18.56
N MET A 9 -8.29 -0.61 18.61
CA MET A 9 -7.58 0.15 17.57
C MET A 9 -6.12 -0.28 17.44
N LEU A 10 -5.42 -0.48 18.56
CA LEU A 10 -4.05 -0.99 18.55
C LEU A 10 -3.97 -2.39 17.94
N THR A 11 -4.94 -3.26 18.24
CA THR A 11 -5.03 -4.60 17.66
C THR A 11 -5.22 -4.54 16.14
N ILE A 12 -6.08 -3.65 15.65
CA ILE A 12 -6.27 -3.44 14.20
C ILE A 12 -4.97 -2.98 13.54
N ILE A 13 -4.29 -1.99 14.12
CA ILE A 13 -3.00 -1.49 13.61
C ILE A 13 -1.98 -2.62 13.58
N LEU A 14 -1.89 -3.41 14.66
CA LEU A 14 -0.97 -4.53 14.74
C LEU A 14 -1.29 -5.60 13.68
N MET A 15 -2.56 -5.97 13.51
CA MET A 15 -2.98 -6.90 12.47
C MET A 15 -2.67 -6.38 11.07
N LEU A 16 -2.89 -5.09 10.82
CA LEU A 16 -2.51 -4.46 9.56
C LEU A 16 -1.01 -4.63 9.29
N VAL A 17 -0.15 -4.33 10.27
CA VAL A 17 1.30 -4.45 10.10
C VAL A 17 1.73 -5.91 9.92
N LEU A 18 1.22 -6.82 10.75
CA LEU A 18 1.56 -8.24 10.70
C LEU A 18 1.12 -8.91 9.41
N THR A 19 0.07 -8.43 8.76
CA THR A 19 -0.41 -8.99 7.49
C THR A 19 0.26 -8.33 6.29
N MET A 20 0.49 -7.01 6.33
CA MET A 20 1.02 -6.28 5.19
C MET A 20 2.53 -6.46 5.01
N VAL A 21 3.31 -6.53 6.08
CA VAL A 21 4.77 -6.69 5.97
C VAL A 21 5.15 -8.00 5.26
N PRO A 22 4.66 -9.19 5.67
CA PRO A 22 4.96 -10.43 4.96
C PRO A 22 4.47 -10.41 3.51
N ARG A 23 3.31 -9.80 3.25
CA ARG A 23 2.73 -9.70 1.90
C ARG A 23 3.63 -8.87 0.96
N ILE A 24 4.14 -7.75 1.44
CA ILE A 24 5.04 -6.86 0.67
C ILE A 24 6.37 -7.58 0.41
N VAL A 25 6.93 -8.25 1.42
CA VAL A 25 8.16 -9.03 1.28
C VAL A 25 7.98 -10.17 0.26
N TRP A 26 6.88 -10.91 0.35
CA TRP A 26 6.56 -11.98 -0.59
C TRP A 26 6.40 -11.44 -2.01
N ALA A 27 5.71 -10.32 -2.19
CA ALA A 27 5.56 -9.69 -3.49
C ALA A 27 6.91 -9.27 -4.07
N TYR A 28 7.81 -8.72 -3.26
CA TYR A 28 9.17 -8.39 -3.68
C TYR A 28 9.93 -9.63 -4.18
N LEU A 29 9.92 -10.72 -3.41
CA LEU A 29 10.58 -11.97 -3.80
C LEU A 29 10.00 -12.53 -5.11
N LYS A 30 8.68 -12.51 -5.25
CA LYS A 30 8.01 -12.98 -6.47
C LYS A 30 8.34 -12.11 -7.68
N VAL A 31 8.48 -10.80 -7.52
CA VAL A 31 8.94 -9.90 -8.60
C VAL A 31 10.34 -10.28 -9.07
N GLU A 32 11.27 -10.52 -8.14
CA GLU A 32 12.64 -10.92 -8.49
C GLU A 32 12.68 -12.29 -9.19
N GLU A 33 11.92 -13.26 -8.68
CA GLU A 33 11.80 -14.58 -9.28
C GLU A 33 11.21 -14.52 -10.70
N SER A 34 10.09 -13.81 -10.89
CA SER A 34 9.46 -13.67 -12.21
C SER A 34 10.34 -12.95 -13.22
N TRP A 35 11.13 -11.96 -12.78
CA TRP A 35 12.10 -11.30 -13.64
C TRP A 35 13.22 -12.25 -14.09
N GLN A 36 13.80 -13.03 -13.16
CA GLN A 36 14.84 -14.02 -13.50
C GLN A 36 14.34 -15.07 -14.49
N HIS A 37 13.08 -15.52 -14.34
CA HIS A 37 12.46 -16.50 -15.22
C HIS A 37 11.84 -15.91 -16.49
N HIS A 38 11.99 -14.60 -16.73
CA HIS A 38 11.40 -13.88 -17.88
C HIS A 38 9.88 -14.05 -17.99
N ASP A 39 9.18 -14.24 -16.86
CA ASP A 39 7.74 -14.37 -16.80
C ASP A 39 7.07 -12.98 -16.75
N LEU A 40 6.94 -12.39 -17.93
CA LEU A 40 6.37 -11.05 -18.10
C LEU A 40 4.88 -10.99 -17.74
N ALA A 41 4.16 -12.10 -17.90
CA ALA A 41 2.73 -12.17 -17.58
C ALA A 41 2.53 -11.98 -16.08
N THR A 42 3.29 -12.70 -15.26
CA THR A 42 3.26 -12.55 -13.80
C THR A 42 3.73 -11.16 -13.37
N LEU A 43 4.74 -10.58 -14.02
CA LEU A 43 5.16 -9.20 -13.73
C LEU A 43 4.04 -8.17 -14.00
N HIS A 44 3.31 -8.28 -15.11
CA HIS A 44 2.16 -7.41 -15.38
C HIS A 44 1.03 -7.57 -14.35
N GLU A 45 0.74 -8.81 -13.95
CA GLU A 45 -0.27 -9.09 -12.91
C GLU A 45 0.14 -8.46 -11.58
N LEU A 46 1.40 -8.67 -11.15
CA LEU A 46 1.94 -8.09 -9.94
C LEU A 46 1.90 -6.56 -9.99
N GLN A 47 2.25 -5.95 -11.13
CA GLN A 47 2.16 -4.50 -11.30
C GLN A 47 0.74 -3.97 -11.07
N HIS A 48 -0.27 -4.63 -11.66
CA HIS A 48 -1.67 -4.23 -11.48
C HIS A 48 -2.12 -4.41 -10.02
N GLU A 49 -1.71 -5.50 -9.38
CA GLU A 49 -2.01 -5.77 -7.98
C GLU A 49 -1.40 -4.68 -7.08
N ARG A 50 -0.12 -4.33 -7.28
CA ARG A 50 0.56 -3.27 -6.51
C ARG A 50 -0.17 -1.93 -6.64
N ASN A 51 -0.61 -1.56 -7.84
CA ASN A 51 -1.36 -0.32 -8.06
C ASN A 51 -2.70 -0.31 -7.29
N THR A 52 -3.39 -1.45 -7.25
CA THR A 52 -4.64 -1.59 -6.49
C THR A 52 -4.39 -1.42 -4.98
N TRP A 53 -3.33 -2.05 -4.47
CA TRP A 53 -2.96 -1.92 -3.05
C TRP A 53 -2.45 -0.53 -2.69
N LEU A 54 -1.67 0.10 -3.57
CA LEU A 54 -1.25 1.50 -3.45
C LEU A 54 -2.47 2.40 -3.25
N LEU A 55 -3.45 2.31 -4.15
CA LEU A 55 -4.66 3.12 -4.09
C LEU A 55 -5.43 2.91 -2.78
N ARG A 56 -5.60 1.66 -2.34
CA ARG A 56 -6.28 1.35 -1.07
C ARG A 56 -5.58 1.99 0.13
N HIS A 57 -4.28 1.76 0.27
CA HIS A 57 -3.52 2.30 1.39
C HIS A 57 -3.47 3.83 1.36
N PHE A 58 -3.28 4.41 0.17
CA PHE A 58 -3.29 5.86 0.01
C PHE A 58 -4.66 6.44 0.37
N SER A 59 -5.76 5.87 -0.12
CA SER A 59 -7.11 6.34 0.21
C SER A 59 -7.43 6.23 1.70
N CYS A 60 -7.05 5.11 2.34
CA CYS A 60 -7.24 4.94 3.78
C CYS A 60 -6.40 5.93 4.59
N GLY A 61 -5.14 6.13 4.20
CA GLY A 61 -4.24 7.11 4.83
C GLY A 61 -4.77 8.54 4.68
N ALA A 62 -5.21 8.92 3.47
CA ALA A 62 -5.78 10.24 3.20
C ALA A 62 -7.08 10.47 3.97
N ALA A 63 -7.98 9.48 4.03
CA ALA A 63 -9.20 9.56 4.82
C ALA A 63 -8.91 9.69 6.32
N ALA A 64 -7.93 8.94 6.85
CA ALA A 64 -7.51 9.04 8.24
C ALA A 64 -6.88 10.42 8.55
N MET A 65 -6.08 10.97 7.64
CA MET A 65 -5.55 12.34 7.77
C MET A 65 -6.66 13.39 7.76
N LEU A 66 -7.65 13.25 6.87
CA LEU A 66 -8.81 14.14 6.83
C LEU A 66 -9.58 14.08 8.15
N LEU A 67 -9.76 12.87 8.70
CA LEU A 67 -10.39 12.69 10.01
C LEU A 67 -9.58 13.39 11.11
N LEU A 68 -8.25 13.23 11.15
CA LEU A 68 -7.39 13.94 12.11
C LEU A 68 -7.54 15.46 12.01
N TRP A 69 -7.60 15.99 10.80
CA TRP A 69 -7.77 17.41 10.59
C TRP A 69 -9.12 17.91 11.14
N ILE A 70 -10.21 17.18 10.87
CA ILE A 70 -11.54 17.50 11.41
C ILE A 70 -11.53 17.45 12.95
N LEU A 71 -10.92 16.41 13.53
CA LEU A 71 -10.81 16.24 14.98
C LEU A 71 -10.05 17.39 15.64
N GLN A 72 -9.00 17.89 15.00
CA GLN A 72 -8.23 19.03 15.51
C GLN A 72 -8.95 20.37 15.32
N ALA A 73 -9.75 20.51 14.25
CA ALA A 73 -10.51 21.72 13.97
C ALA A 73 -11.75 21.89 14.85
N GLN A 74 -12.23 20.82 15.50
CA GLN A 74 -13.46 20.79 16.30
C GLN A 74 -13.18 20.34 17.74
N PRO A 75 -12.55 21.19 18.58
CA PRO A 75 -12.23 20.83 19.97
C PRO A 75 -13.48 20.57 20.83
N ALA A 76 -14.66 20.99 20.39
CA ALA A 76 -15.94 20.75 21.05
C ALA A 76 -16.39 19.28 21.05
N LEU A 77 -15.73 18.39 20.29
CA LEU A 77 -16.10 16.98 20.20
C LEU A 77 -15.70 16.14 21.44
N GLU A 78 -14.96 16.71 22.41
CA GLU A 78 -14.48 16.01 23.62
C GLU A 78 -13.82 14.63 23.34
N ILE A 79 -13.19 14.49 22.18
CA ILE A 79 -12.56 13.22 21.78
C ILE A 79 -11.25 13.04 22.54
N SER A 80 -11.08 11.85 23.13
CA SER A 80 -9.86 11.48 23.85
C SER A 80 -8.63 11.63 22.96
N HIS A 81 -7.61 12.34 23.46
CA HIS A 81 -6.31 12.52 22.81
C HIS A 81 -5.72 11.21 22.28
N LYS A 82 -5.95 10.09 22.99
CA LYS A 82 -5.46 8.78 22.60
C LYS A 82 -6.07 8.25 21.29
N VAL A 83 -7.34 8.57 21.01
CA VAL A 83 -8.00 8.21 19.75
C VAL A 83 -7.35 8.96 18.59
N THR A 84 -7.10 10.25 18.76
CA THR A 84 -6.38 11.07 17.79
C THR A 84 -4.98 10.50 17.50
N VAL A 85 -4.24 10.10 18.54
CA VAL A 85 -2.94 9.43 18.36
C VAL A 85 -3.06 8.12 17.60
N ALA A 86 -4.03 7.27 17.95
CA ALA A 86 -4.24 5.98 17.28
C ALA A 86 -4.57 6.15 15.78
N VAL A 87 -5.43 7.11 15.43
CA VAL A 87 -5.73 7.43 14.03
C VAL A 87 -4.48 7.97 13.32
N GLY A 88 -3.66 8.77 14.01
CA GLY A 88 -2.36 9.23 13.52
C GLY A 88 -1.41 8.09 13.16
N ILE A 89 -1.27 7.11 14.06
CA ILE A 89 -0.45 5.92 13.82
C ILE A 89 -0.99 5.12 12.65
N TYR A 90 -2.30 4.88 12.60
CA TYR A 90 -2.94 4.17 11.50
C TYR A 90 -2.71 4.85 10.15
N ALA A 91 -2.91 6.17 10.07
CA ALA A 91 -2.64 6.97 8.87
C ALA A 91 -1.18 6.83 8.43
N GLY A 92 -0.23 6.93 9.37
CA GLY A 92 1.19 6.74 9.12
C GLY A 92 1.50 5.36 8.54
N CYS A 93 0.98 4.29 9.14
CA CYS A 93 1.16 2.93 8.63
C CYS A 93 0.62 2.78 7.20
N CYS A 94 -0.59 3.28 6.92
CA CYS A 94 -1.17 3.24 5.58
C CYS A 94 -0.29 3.98 4.57
N LEU A 95 0.21 5.17 4.89
CA LEU A 95 1.07 5.93 3.98
C LEU A 95 2.43 5.26 3.76
N VAL A 96 3.01 4.64 4.78
CA VAL A 96 4.24 3.82 4.63
C VAL A 96 4.00 2.65 3.69
N PHE A 97 2.90 1.91 3.85
CA PHE A 97 2.56 0.82 2.93
C PHE A 97 2.30 1.32 1.52
N ALA A 98 1.60 2.45 1.35
CA ALA A 98 1.42 3.07 0.05
C ALA A 98 2.78 3.40 -0.60
N ALA A 99 3.73 3.98 0.15
CA ALA A 99 5.06 4.26 -0.37
C ALA A 99 5.81 2.99 -0.81
N LEU A 100 5.75 1.91 -0.02
CA LEU A 100 6.37 0.62 -0.37
C LEU A 100 5.73 -0.01 -1.61
N GLU A 101 4.40 0.01 -1.73
CA GLU A 101 3.68 -0.47 -2.92
C GLU A 101 4.05 0.34 -4.16
N CYS A 102 4.20 1.67 -4.01
CA CYS A 102 4.64 2.56 -5.08
C CYS A 102 6.06 2.23 -5.56
N LEU A 103 7.00 2.02 -4.64
CA LEU A 103 8.37 1.63 -4.98
C LEU A 103 8.43 0.29 -5.72
N LEU A 104 7.66 -0.70 -5.26
CA LEU A 104 7.54 -1.99 -5.95
C LEU A 104 6.93 -1.84 -7.35
N TRP A 105 5.87 -1.05 -7.48
CA TRP A 105 5.24 -0.76 -8.76
C TRP A 105 6.24 -0.14 -9.75
N PHE A 106 7.00 0.87 -9.33
CA PHE A 106 8.04 1.50 -10.16
C PHE A 106 9.15 0.53 -10.56
N ARG A 107 9.56 -0.36 -9.64
CA ARG A 107 10.56 -1.39 -9.94
C ARG A 107 10.07 -2.34 -11.04
N ILE A 108 8.84 -2.85 -10.92
CA ILE A 108 8.24 -3.73 -11.93
C ILE A 108 8.10 -3.01 -13.26
N HIS A 109 7.62 -1.76 -13.24
CA HIS A 109 7.50 -0.94 -14.44
C HIS A 109 8.85 -0.80 -15.18
N ARG A 110 9.93 -0.59 -14.42
CA ARG A 110 11.29 -0.51 -14.98
C ARG A 110 11.74 -1.84 -15.59
N TYR A 111 11.42 -2.98 -14.99
CA TYR A 111 11.72 -4.28 -15.58
C TYR A 111 10.98 -4.48 -16.90
N LEU A 112 9.68 -4.17 -16.93
CA LEU A 112 8.86 -4.29 -18.13
C LEU A 112 9.30 -3.35 -19.25
N SER A 113 9.79 -2.14 -18.93
CA SER A 113 10.27 -1.20 -19.95
C SER A 113 11.62 -1.55 -20.56
N LEU A 114 12.40 -2.42 -19.92
CA LEU A 114 13.67 -2.92 -20.44
C LEU A 114 13.51 -4.06 -21.45
N VAL A 115 12.33 -4.67 -21.54
CA VAL A 115 12.06 -5.72 -22.52
C VAL A 115 11.83 -5.06 -23.88
N PRO A 116 12.64 -5.38 -24.92
CA PRO A 116 12.39 -4.85 -26.24
C PRO A 116 11.03 -5.33 -26.72
N VAL A 117 10.11 -4.39 -27.00
CA VAL A 117 8.85 -4.69 -27.65
C VAL A 117 9.21 -5.34 -28.98
N LYS A 118 8.93 -6.64 -29.13
CA LYS A 118 8.98 -7.28 -30.44
C LYS A 118 7.98 -6.54 -31.32
N VAL A 119 8.49 -5.65 -32.16
CA VAL A 119 7.73 -5.07 -33.27
C VAL A 119 7.39 -6.26 -34.15
N THR A 120 6.19 -6.80 -33.98
CA THR A 120 5.63 -7.76 -34.92
C THR A 120 5.57 -7.05 -36.26
N GLU A 121 6.53 -7.34 -37.14
CA GLU A 121 6.50 -6.93 -38.54
C GLU A 121 5.31 -7.61 -39.21
N ARG A 122 4.12 -7.05 -38.98
CA ARG A 122 2.90 -7.39 -39.71
C ARG A 122 2.76 -6.43 -40.87
N ASN A 123 3.76 -6.34 -41.75
CA ASN A 123 3.59 -5.73 -43.07
C ASN A 123 4.75 -6.05 -44.04
N GLN A 124 4.91 -7.32 -44.40
CA GLN A 124 5.45 -7.71 -45.70
C GLN A 124 4.47 -8.78 -46.20
N ARG A 125 3.32 -8.39 -46.78
CA ARG A 125 3.11 -8.22 -48.23
C ARG A 125 3.82 -9.28 -49.05
#